data_AF-T0YCK3-F1
#
_entry.id   AF-T0YCK3-F1
#
_cell.length_a   1.000
_cell.length_b   1.000
_cell.length_c   1.000
_cell.angle_alpha   90.00
_cell.angle_beta   90.00
_cell.angle_gamma   90.00
#
_symmetry.space_group_name_H-M   'P 1'
#
loop_
_entity.id
_entity.type
_entity.pdbx_description
1 polymer ?
#
loop_
_entity_poly.entity_id
_entity_poly.type
_entity_poly.pdbx_seq_one_letter_code
_entity_poly.pdbx_strand_id
1 'polypeptide(L)' 'ILRDAPQHLRDDGLLIVEVGESARALTELLPELPLLWLDFKAGPMGVFLIERAALLEHAAAIHSVAATRA' A
#
# COMPACT_ATOMS: atom_id res chain seq x y z
N ILE A 1 3.33 -8.04 -2.31
CA ILE A 1 3.97 -6.71 -2.48
C ILE A 1 4.09 -6.00 -1.13
N LEU A 2 3.01 -5.48 -0.53
CA LEU A 2 3.09 -4.66 0.70
C LEU A 2 3.85 -5.34 1.87
N ARG A 3 3.65 -6.65 2.06
CA ARG A 3 4.35 -7.46 3.08
C ARG A 3 5.87 -7.42 2.95
N ASP A 4 6.36 -7.52 1.73
CA ASP A 4 7.78 -7.75 1.45
C ASP A 4 8.51 -6.44 1.05
N ALA A 5 7.75 -5.42 0.62
CA ALA A 5 8.28 -4.13 0.15
C ALA A 5 9.26 -3.44 1.12
N PRO A 6 9.07 -3.42 2.45
CA PRO A 6 10.01 -2.77 3.37
C PRO A 6 11.45 -3.29 3.31
N GLN A 7 11.64 -4.53 2.87
CA GLN A 7 12.97 -5.17 2.73
C GLN A 7 13.76 -4.63 1.54
N HIS A 8 13.09 -3.97 0.60
CA HIS A 8 13.67 -3.45 -0.64
C HIS A 8 13.77 -1.92 -0.67
N LEU A 9 13.32 -1.26 0.40
CA LEU A 9 13.29 0.19 0.51
C LEU A 9 14.37 0.66 1.50
N ARG A 10 14.99 1.81 1.21
CA ARG A 10 15.81 2.55 2.17
C ARG A 10 14.94 3.09 3.30
N ASP A 11 15.54 3.56 4.39
CA ASP A 11 14.81 4.08 5.55
C ASP A 11 13.83 5.22 5.20
N ASP A 12 14.20 6.08 4.25
CA ASP A 12 13.38 7.18 3.69
C ASP A 12 12.59 6.77 2.44
N GLY A 13 12.50 5.48 2.15
CA GLY A 13 11.98 4.95 0.90
C GLY A 13 10.45 5.09 0.76
N LEU A 14 10.03 5.30 -0.48
CA LEU A 14 8.62 5.38 -0.87
C LEU A 14 8.27 4.19 -1.76
N LEU A 15 7.11 3.60 -1.54
CA LEU A 15 6.49 2.64 -2.43
C LEU A 15 5.36 3.32 -3.19
N ILE A 16 5.37 3.22 -4.53
CA ILE A 16 4.29 3.69 -5.39
C ILE A 16 3.71 2.47 -6.11
N VAL A 17 2.39 2.28 -6.04
CA VAL A 17 1.72 1.11 -6.63
C VAL A 17 0.45 1.53 -7.35
N GLU A 18 0.30 1.06 -8.58
CA GLU A 18 -0.96 1.10 -9.32
C GLU A 18 -1.77 -0.17 -9.01
N VAL A 19 -3.03 0.00 -8.62
CA VAL A 19 -3.97 -1.08 -8.30
C VAL A 19 -5.26 -1.03 -9.13
N GLY A 20 -5.47 0.03 -9.92
CA GLY A 20 -6.66 0.20 -10.76
C GLY A 20 -7.96 -0.02 -9.97
N GLU A 21 -8.82 -0.90 -10.49
CA GLU A 21 -10.11 -1.26 -9.87
C GLU A 21 -10.00 -1.89 -8.47
N SER A 22 -8.81 -2.35 -8.06
CA SER A 22 -8.59 -2.94 -6.74
C SER A 22 -8.44 -1.90 -5.63
N ALA A 23 -8.47 -0.59 -5.94
CA ALA A 23 -8.31 0.48 -4.96
C ALA A 23 -9.31 0.38 -3.80
N ARG A 24 -10.60 0.18 -4.10
CA ARG A 24 -11.65 0.03 -3.08
C ARG A 24 -11.39 -1.17 -2.18
N ALA A 25 -11.09 -2.32 -2.78
CA ALA A 25 -10.83 -3.55 -2.03
C ALA A 25 -9.60 -3.42 -1.13
N LEU A 26 -8.56 -2.72 -1.58
CA LEU A 26 -7.37 -2.47 -0.77
C LEU A 26 -7.69 -1.63 0.47
N THR A 27 -8.41 -0.51 0.29
CA THR A 27 -8.81 0.37 1.41
C THR A 27 -9.72 -0.35 2.40
N GLU A 28 -10.60 -1.25 1.94
CA GLU A 28 -11.47 -2.04 2.83
C GLU A 28 -10.70 -3.08 3.65
N LEU A 29 -9.65 -3.69 3.08
CA LEU A 29 -8.85 -4.70 3.77
C LEU A 29 -7.85 -4.11 4.75
N LEU A 30 -7.34 -2.92 4.44
CA LEU A 30 -6.25 -2.26 5.15
C LEU A 30 -6.62 -0.78 5.43
N PRO A 31 -7.72 -0.53 6.17
CA PRO A 31 -8.26 0.83 6.34
C PRO A 31 -7.34 1.77 7.12
N GLU A 32 -6.48 1.22 7.96
CA GLU A 32 -5.54 1.99 8.80
C GLU A 32 -4.25 2.37 8.05
N LEU A 33 -4.01 1.86 6.85
CA LEU A 33 -2.79 2.22 6.11
C LEU A 33 -2.90 3.65 5.58
N PRO A 34 -1.88 4.51 5.80
CA PRO A 34 -1.87 5.88 5.32
C PRO A 34 -1.51 5.94 3.82
N LEU A 35 -2.38 5.38 2.97
CA LEU A 35 -2.20 5.40 1.52
C LEU A 35 -2.51 6.80 0.97
N LEU A 36 -1.49 7.46 0.41
CA LEU A 36 -1.67 8.71 -0.31
C LEU A 36 -2.08 8.40 -1.76
N TRP A 37 -3.36 8.53 -2.08
CA TRP A 37 -3.87 8.36 -3.44
C TRP A 37 -3.44 9.52 -4.34
N LEU A 38 -2.91 9.20 -5.52
CA LEU A 38 -2.40 10.15 -6.50
C LEU A 38 -3.44 10.42 -7.59
N ASP A 39 -3.77 11.68 -7.78
CA ASP A 39 -4.63 12.14 -8.88
C ASP A 39 -3.81 12.61 -10.08
N PHE A 40 -4.23 12.20 -11.28
CA PHE A 40 -3.61 12.59 -12.53
C PHE A 40 -4.57 13.40 -13.40
N LYS A 41 -4.02 14.21 -14.31
CA LYS A 41 -4.81 15.04 -15.24
C LYS A 41 -5.76 14.22 -16.13
N ALA A 42 -5.42 12.96 -16.42
CA ALA A 42 -6.23 12.06 -17.24
C ALA A 42 -7.35 11.35 -16.46
N GLY A 43 -7.44 11.55 -15.14
CA GLY A 43 -8.38 10.89 -14.24
C GLY A 43 -7.68 10.01 -13.19
N PRO A 44 -8.43 9.50 -12.21
CA PRO A 44 -7.91 8.60 -11.18
C PRO A 44 -7.51 7.26 -11.79
N MET A 45 -6.29 6.81 -11.49
CA MET A 45 -5.75 5.53 -11.99
C MET A 45 -5.67 4.45 -10.92
N GLY A 46 -6.10 4.76 -9.69
CA GLY A 46 -5.91 3.86 -8.54
C GLY A 46 -4.43 3.68 -8.24
N VAL A 47 -3.65 4.76 -8.23
CA VAL A 47 -2.24 4.75 -7.81
C VAL A 47 -2.15 5.36 -6.42
N PHE A 48 -1.40 4.73 -5.52
CA PHE A 48 -1.08 5.30 -4.22
C PHE A 48 0.43 5.33 -3.97
N LEU A 49 0.81 6.16 -3.01
CA LEU A 49 2.12 6.23 -2.40
C LEU A 49 2.00 5.87 -0.92
N ILE A 50 2.99 5.14 -0.39
CA ILE A 50 3.14 4.86 1.03
C ILE A 50 4.62 4.84 1.43
N GLU A 51 4.93 5.39 2.60
CA GLU A 51 6.28 5.39 3.14
C GLU A 51 6.67 4.02 3.70
N ARG A 52 7.96 3.70 3.63
CA ARG A 52 8.49 2.48 4.28
C ARG A 52 8.16 2.45 5.77
N ALA A 53 8.24 3.58 6.47
CA ALA A 53 7.95 3.66 7.90
C ALA A 53 6.52 3.19 8.21
N ALA A 54 5.53 3.63 7.44
CA ALA A 54 4.15 3.19 7.58
C ALA A 54 3.98 1.69 7.29
N LEU A 55 4.66 1.16 6.27
CA LEU A 55 4.63 -0.29 6.00
C LEU A 55 5.18 -1.11 7.17
N LEU A 56 6.18 -0.60 7.89
CA LEU A 56 6.72 -1.25 9.09
C LEU A 56 5.78 -1.11 10.28
N GLU A 57 5.22 0.09 10.51
CA GLU A 57 4.27 0.38 11.59
C GLU A 57 3.03 -0.52 11.50
N HIS A 58 2.52 -0.73 10.28
CA HIS A 58 1.33 -1.55 10.02
C HIS A 58 1.66 -3.01 9.61
N ALA A 59 2.89 -3.48 9.83
CA ALA A 59 3.33 -4.80 9.36
C ALA A 59 2.40 -5.92 9.84
N ALA A 60 1.96 -5.90 11.10
CA ALA A 60 1.09 -6.95 11.65
C ALA A 60 -0.23 -7.10 10.85
N ALA A 61 -0.91 -5.98 10.55
CA ALA A 61 -2.14 -5.98 9.76
C ALA A 61 -1.89 -6.48 8.33
N ILE A 62 -0.83 -6.00 7.69
CA ILE A 62 -0.43 -6.40 6.34
C ILE A 62 -0.16 -7.91 6.27
N HIS A 63 0.58 -8.47 7.23
CA HIS A 63 0.88 -9.90 7.29
C HIS A 63 -0.39 -10.74 7.51
N SER A 64 -1.29 -10.31 8.40
CA SER A 64 -2.56 -10.99 8.66
C SER A 64 -3.44 -11.08 7.40
N VAL A 65 -3.58 -9.97 6.66
CA VAL A 65 -4.34 -9.94 5.40
C VAL A 65 -3.65 -10.77 4.31
N ALA A 66 -2.31 -10.72 4.23
CA ALA A 66 -1.57 -11.51 3.26
C ALA A 66 -1.68 -13.02 3.50
N ALA A 67 -1.71 -13.45 4.77
CA ALA A 67 -1.82 -14.87 5.14
C ALA A 67 -3.20 -15.47 4.85
N THR A 68 -4.26 -14.67 4.90
CA THR A 68 -5.64 -15.12 4.58
C THR A 68 -5.91 -15.24 3.08
N ARG A 69 -4.95 -14.86 2.23
CA ARG A 69 -5.05 -14.88 0.76
C ARG A 69 -4.04 -15.82 0.09
N ALA A 70 -3.33 -16.64 0.86
CA ALA A 70 -2.35 -17.62 0.38
C ALA A 70 -3.00 -18.96 0.00
#